data_AF-A0A257JNX6-F1
#
_entry.id   AF-A0A257JNX6-F1
#
_cell.length_a   1.000
_cell.length_b   1.000
_cell.length_c   1.000
_cell.angle_alpha   90.00
_cell.angle_beta   90.00
_cell.angle_gamma   90.00
#
_symmetry.space_group_name_H-M   'P 1'
#
loop_
_entity.id
_entity.type
_entity.pdbx_description
1 polymer ?
#
loop_
_entity_poly.entity_id
_entity_poly.type
_entity_poly.pdbx_seq_one_letter_code
_entity_poly.pdbx_strand_id
1 'polypeptide(L)'
;MADTSSPDGEQNGFDPQLEVAATAWLSQRRGKPVWVGPPPVARLIANLVPQDQRKAGMTARELQGRWTEIVGDKIATICQPDQIKGETLVLKVVAAAAPLLSMRSTEIVGLVRLAGASKIKKLSLVRAPLKQAVKAPAVATKRKLNATEQRQLDEQLEQVTQPSLKAALTRLAEATASID
;
A
#
# COMPACT_ATOMS: atom_id res chain seq x y z
N MET A 1 24.60 36.43 -69.92
CA MET A 1 25.19 36.74 -68.60
C MET A 1 24.03 37.14 -67.69
N ALA A 2 23.47 36.29 -66.81
CA ALA A 2 24.07 35.72 -65.58
C ALA A 2 24.82 36.83 -64.81
N ASP A 3 24.38 37.25 -63.63
CA ASP A 3 24.24 36.40 -62.46
C ASP A 3 23.25 36.98 -61.42
N THR A 4 22.49 36.08 -60.83
CA THR A 4 21.54 36.24 -59.74
C THR A 4 22.29 36.05 -58.43
N SER A 5 22.14 36.94 -57.43
CA SER A 5 22.25 36.53 -56.01
C SER A 5 21.75 37.64 -55.07
N SER A 6 20.46 37.55 -54.73
CA SER A 6 19.97 37.95 -53.41
C SER A 6 20.43 36.89 -52.40
N PRO A 7 20.95 37.25 -51.22
CA PRO A 7 20.93 36.35 -50.08
C PRO A 7 19.64 36.59 -49.28
N ASP A 8 18.60 35.88 -49.67
CA ASP A 8 17.48 35.57 -48.79
C ASP A 8 17.92 34.51 -47.78
N GLY A 9 17.58 34.74 -46.51
CA GLY A 9 17.22 33.68 -45.57
C GLY A 9 18.34 33.10 -44.71
N GLU A 10 18.50 33.62 -43.49
CA GLU A 10 19.00 32.81 -42.35
C GLU A 10 18.65 33.41 -40.96
N GLN A 11 17.56 34.17 -40.85
CA GLN A 11 17.12 34.77 -39.57
C GLN A 11 16.25 33.83 -38.72
N ASN A 12 16.61 32.55 -38.61
CA ASN A 12 15.97 31.65 -37.64
C ASN A 12 16.86 30.47 -37.23
N GLY A 13 18.08 30.76 -36.77
CA GLY A 13 18.98 29.76 -36.23
C GLY A 13 19.65 30.31 -34.98
N PHE A 14 19.46 29.63 -33.84
CA PHE A 14 20.23 29.87 -32.63
C PHE A 14 21.71 30.03 -32.95
N ASP A 15 22.27 31.18 -32.60
CA ASP A 15 23.67 31.50 -32.86
C ASP A 15 24.56 30.48 -32.10
N PRO A 16 25.39 29.69 -32.80
CA PRO A 16 26.18 28.62 -32.18
C PRO A 16 27.15 29.13 -31.12
N GLN A 17 27.56 30.40 -31.20
CA GLN A 17 28.46 30.99 -30.20
C GLN A 17 27.73 31.30 -28.89
N LEU A 18 26.46 31.71 -28.97
CA LEU A 18 25.62 31.95 -27.79
C LEU A 18 25.34 30.66 -27.04
N GLU A 19 25.14 29.55 -27.76
CA GLU A 19 24.92 28.23 -27.15
C GLU A 19 26.16 27.74 -26.38
N VAL A 20 27.36 27.95 -26.93
CA VAL A 20 28.62 27.62 -26.24
C VAL A 20 28.78 28.47 -24.98
N ALA A 21 28.50 29.76 -25.05
CA ALA A 21 28.57 30.67 -23.91
C ALA A 21 27.51 30.33 -22.84
N ALA A 22 26.28 30.01 -23.25
CA ALA A 22 25.19 29.60 -22.37
C ALA A 22 25.52 28.28 -21.65
N THR A 23 26.07 27.32 -22.38
CA THR A 23 26.52 26.03 -21.81
C THR A 23 27.64 26.24 -20.78
N ALA A 24 28.63 27.09 -21.11
CA ALA A 24 29.70 27.45 -20.18
C ALA A 24 29.13 28.10 -18.91
N TRP A 25 28.20 29.03 -19.05
CA TRP A 25 27.56 29.74 -17.94
C TRP A 25 26.73 28.80 -17.03
N LEU A 26 25.93 27.90 -17.61
CA LEU A 26 25.16 26.90 -16.86
C LEU A 26 26.05 25.88 -16.16
N SER A 27 27.18 25.50 -16.76
CA SER A 27 28.12 24.57 -16.14
C SER A 27 28.81 25.15 -14.91
N GLN A 28 29.10 26.46 -14.92
CA GLN A 28 29.68 27.19 -13.79
C GLN A 28 28.64 27.43 -12.68
N ARG A 29 27.37 27.63 -13.04
CA ARG A 29 26.26 27.82 -12.10
C ARG A 29 25.41 26.56 -11.98
N ARG A 30 25.98 25.48 -11.44
CA ARG A 30 25.16 24.34 -11.02
C ARG A 30 24.19 24.77 -9.91
N GLY A 31 22.90 24.61 -10.16
CA GLY A 31 21.86 24.88 -9.18
C GLY A 31 22.01 24.01 -7.93
N LYS A 32 21.51 24.50 -6.79
CA LYS A 32 21.43 23.71 -5.56
C LYS A 32 20.57 22.45 -5.81
N PRO A 33 20.98 21.26 -5.33
CA PRO A 33 20.17 20.06 -5.50
C PRO A 33 18.81 20.27 -4.83
N VAL A 34 17.75 19.92 -5.57
CA VAL A 34 16.39 19.93 -5.02
C VAL A 34 16.30 18.85 -3.95
N TRP A 35 15.76 19.20 -2.78
CA TRP A 35 15.49 18.23 -1.72
C TRP A 35 14.49 17.18 -2.21
N VAL A 36 14.96 15.95 -2.36
CA VAL A 36 14.12 14.77 -2.53
C VAL A 36 13.76 14.28 -1.13
N GLY A 37 12.47 14.20 -0.82
CA GLY A 37 11.97 13.87 0.52
C GLY A 37 12.54 12.58 1.14
N PRO A 38 12.15 12.27 2.39
CA PRO A 38 12.65 11.11 3.09
C PRO A 38 12.39 9.80 2.31
N PRO A 39 13.31 8.82 2.39
CA PRO A 39 13.13 7.55 1.72
C PRO A 39 11.89 6.80 2.25
N PRO A 40 11.23 5.99 1.40
CA PRO A 40 10.05 5.25 1.83
C PRO A 40 10.41 4.26 2.94
N VAL A 41 9.51 4.08 3.92
CA VAL A 41 9.66 3.19 5.09
C VAL A 41 10.09 1.78 4.67
N ALA A 42 9.57 1.28 3.54
CA ALA A 42 9.94 -0.01 2.99
C ALA A 42 11.44 -0.13 2.64
N ARG A 43 12.11 0.96 2.30
CA ARG A 43 13.56 0.94 2.04
C ARG A 43 14.38 0.87 3.32
N LEU A 44 13.86 1.43 4.41
CA LEU A 44 14.51 1.36 5.73
C LEU A 44 14.42 -0.05 6.31
N ILE A 45 13.23 -0.68 6.24
CA ILE A 45 13.01 -2.03 6.76
C ILE A 45 13.75 -3.08 5.92
N ALA A 46 13.98 -2.84 4.62
CA ALA A 46 14.69 -3.77 3.75
C ALA A 46 16.11 -4.10 4.26
N ASN A 47 16.73 -3.18 5.00
CA ASN A 47 18.05 -3.39 5.59
C ASN A 47 18.04 -4.37 6.79
N LEU A 48 16.88 -4.61 7.41
CA LEU A 48 16.72 -5.53 8.54
C LEU A 48 16.38 -6.96 8.11
N VAL A 49 15.96 -7.18 6.87
CA VAL A 49 15.59 -8.53 6.37
C VAL A 49 16.85 -9.38 6.16
N PRO A 50 16.97 -10.62 6.65
CA PRO A 50 18.16 -11.45 6.47
C PRO A 50 18.52 -11.64 4.99
N GLN A 51 19.83 -11.57 4.66
CA GLN A 51 20.36 -11.60 3.28
C GLN A 51 19.99 -12.86 2.50
N ASP A 52 19.79 -13.99 3.20
CA ASP A 52 19.43 -15.27 2.58
C ASP A 52 18.03 -15.19 1.92
N GLN A 53 17.07 -14.60 2.63
CA GLN A 53 15.71 -14.31 2.14
C GLN A 53 15.67 -13.25 1.03
N ARG A 54 16.74 -12.45 0.87
CA ARG A 54 16.84 -11.48 -0.25
C ARG A 54 17.28 -12.15 -1.56
N LYS A 55 17.98 -13.28 -1.48
CA LYS A 55 18.55 -14.00 -2.64
C LYS A 55 17.66 -15.15 -3.11
N ALA A 56 17.01 -15.84 -2.19
CA ALA A 56 15.96 -16.81 -2.49
C ALA A 56 14.69 -16.07 -2.92
N GLY A 57 14.61 -15.68 -4.20
CA GLY A 57 13.45 -14.95 -4.71
C GLY A 57 12.15 -15.70 -4.45
N MET A 58 11.21 -15.03 -3.79
CA MET A 58 9.87 -15.57 -3.48
C MET A 58 9.17 -16.06 -4.76
N THR A 59 8.69 -17.30 -4.75
CA THR A 59 7.88 -17.82 -5.87
C THR A 59 6.45 -17.26 -5.83
N ALA A 60 5.76 -17.23 -6.97
CA ALA A 60 4.38 -16.72 -7.03
C ALA A 60 3.42 -17.49 -6.10
N ARG A 61 3.65 -18.79 -5.91
CA ARG A 61 2.85 -19.66 -5.03
C ARG A 61 3.06 -19.35 -3.55
N GLU A 62 4.30 -19.09 -3.17
CA GLU A 62 4.65 -18.72 -1.80
C GLU A 62 4.11 -17.32 -1.48
N LEU A 63 4.19 -16.39 -2.44
CA LEU A 63 3.61 -15.06 -2.31
C LEU A 63 2.09 -15.12 -2.13
N GLN A 64 1.42 -16.04 -2.82
CA GLN A 64 -0.02 -16.27 -2.66
C GLN A 64 -0.37 -16.82 -1.28
N GLY A 65 0.44 -17.75 -0.74
CA GLY A 65 0.25 -18.32 0.60
C GLY A 65 0.41 -17.31 1.73
N ARG A 66 1.31 -16.34 1.58
CA ARG A 66 1.60 -15.30 2.58
C ARG A 66 0.99 -13.93 2.25
N TRP A 67 0.13 -13.85 1.24
CA TRP A 67 -0.36 -12.56 0.75
C TRP A 67 -1.05 -11.73 1.84
N THR A 68 -1.94 -12.35 2.61
CA THR A 68 -2.66 -11.69 3.71
C THR A 68 -1.71 -11.18 4.80
N GLU A 69 -0.62 -11.89 5.09
CA GLU A 69 0.40 -11.47 6.05
C GLU A 69 1.19 -10.25 5.53
N ILE A 70 1.46 -10.18 4.22
CA ILE A 70 2.29 -9.15 3.60
C ILE A 70 1.56 -7.82 3.40
N VAL A 71 0.34 -7.88 2.84
CA VAL A 71 -0.44 -6.66 2.51
C VAL A 71 -1.54 -6.34 3.53
N GLY A 72 -1.84 -7.28 4.43
CA GLY A 72 -2.92 -7.17 5.40
C GLY A 72 -4.30 -7.56 4.84
N ASP A 73 -5.22 -7.82 5.76
CA ASP A 73 -6.56 -8.37 5.50
C ASP A 73 -7.40 -7.51 4.52
N LYS A 74 -7.34 -6.18 4.68
CA LYS A 74 -8.08 -5.23 3.85
C LYS A 74 -7.67 -5.29 2.37
N ILE A 75 -6.38 -5.43 2.08
CA ILE A 75 -5.86 -5.46 0.71
C ILE A 75 -5.98 -6.88 0.14
N ALA A 76 -5.77 -7.91 0.95
CA ALA A 76 -5.90 -9.31 0.53
C ALA A 76 -7.33 -9.69 0.12
N THR A 77 -8.34 -9.01 0.66
CA THR A 77 -9.75 -9.22 0.28
C THR A 77 -10.04 -8.74 -1.16
N ILE A 78 -9.34 -7.69 -1.62
CA ILE A 78 -9.63 -6.99 -2.88
C ILE A 78 -8.65 -7.32 -4.01
N CYS A 79 -7.52 -7.97 -3.70
CA CYS A 79 -6.55 -8.41 -4.70
C CYS A 79 -5.81 -9.68 -4.30
N GLN A 80 -5.38 -10.43 -5.32
CA GLN A 80 -4.57 -11.63 -5.15
C GLN A 80 -3.43 -11.64 -6.17
N PRO A 81 -2.25 -12.18 -5.81
CA PRO A 81 -1.15 -12.35 -6.73
C PRO A 81 -1.49 -13.48 -7.70
N ASP A 82 -1.29 -13.23 -8.99
CA ASP A 82 -1.54 -14.22 -10.04
C ASP A 82 -0.25 -14.85 -10.51
N GLN A 83 0.65 -14.02 -11.05
CA GLN A 83 1.90 -14.46 -11.64
C GLN A 83 2.99 -13.41 -11.47
N ILE A 84 4.23 -13.87 -11.41
CA ILE A 84 5.43 -13.01 -11.44
C ILE A 84 6.04 -13.15 -12.83
N LYS A 85 6.12 -12.04 -13.57
CA LYS A 85 6.75 -11.96 -14.89
C LYS A 85 8.03 -11.13 -14.79
N GLY A 86 9.15 -11.80 -14.51
CA GLY A 86 10.45 -11.15 -14.32
C GLY A 86 10.44 -10.18 -13.13
N GLU A 87 10.49 -8.88 -13.40
CA GLU A 87 10.43 -7.82 -12.38
C GLU A 87 9.00 -7.26 -12.18
N THR A 88 7.98 -7.83 -12.84
CA THR A 88 6.60 -7.34 -12.75
C THR A 88 5.71 -8.34 -12.02
N LEU A 89 5.02 -7.89 -10.97
CA LEU A 89 3.99 -8.65 -10.29
C LEU A 89 2.63 -8.39 -10.93
N VAL A 90 1.98 -9.45 -11.40
CA VAL A 90 0.62 -9.40 -11.92
C VAL A 90 -0.35 -9.68 -10.77
N LEU A 91 -1.20 -8.71 -10.45
CA LEU A 91 -2.25 -8.84 -9.46
C LEU A 91 -3.62 -8.95 -10.14
N LYS A 92 -4.43 -9.91 -9.71
CA LYS A 92 -5.86 -9.95 -9.99
C LYS A 92 -6.56 -9.06 -8.98
N VAL A 93 -7.40 -8.14 -9.46
CA VAL A 93 -8.05 -7.12 -8.62
C VAL A 93 -9.53 -7.02 -8.94
N VAL A 94 -10.35 -6.83 -7.89
CA VAL A 94 -11.76 -6.46 -8.04
C VAL A 94 -11.87 -5.11 -8.75
N ALA A 95 -12.65 -5.03 -9.83
CA ALA A 95 -12.71 -3.85 -10.68
C ALA A 95 -12.97 -2.53 -9.92
N ALA A 96 -13.83 -2.55 -8.89
CA ALA A 96 -14.16 -1.39 -8.06
C ALA A 96 -12.97 -0.86 -7.23
N ALA A 97 -12.01 -1.73 -6.88
CA ALA A 97 -10.87 -1.39 -6.03
C ALA A 97 -9.59 -1.06 -6.82
N ALA A 98 -9.60 -1.24 -8.15
CA ALA A 98 -8.43 -1.04 -9.00
C ALA A 98 -7.81 0.38 -8.92
N PRO A 99 -8.59 1.48 -8.87
CA PRO A 99 -8.02 2.83 -8.76
C PRO A 99 -7.26 3.04 -7.44
N LEU A 100 -7.82 2.55 -6.33
CA LEU A 100 -7.22 2.67 -5.01
C LEU A 100 -5.88 1.92 -4.93
N LEU A 101 -5.83 0.70 -5.49
CA LEU A 101 -4.59 -0.08 -5.56
C LEU A 101 -3.55 0.55 -6.47
N SER A 102 -3.97 1.16 -7.58
CA SER A 102 -3.06 1.87 -8.48
C SER A 102 -2.37 3.04 -7.78
N MET A 103 -3.09 3.79 -6.95
CA MET A 103 -2.51 4.88 -6.17
C MET A 103 -1.51 4.37 -5.11
N ARG A 104 -1.78 3.21 -4.53
CA ARG A 104 -0.92 2.56 -3.52
C ARG A 104 0.07 1.56 -4.10
N SER A 105 0.29 1.55 -5.41
CA SER A 105 1.14 0.55 -6.06
C SER A 105 2.56 0.54 -5.51
N THR A 106 3.11 1.72 -5.20
CA THR A 106 4.45 1.89 -4.65
C THR A 106 4.57 1.30 -3.24
N GLU A 107 3.52 1.47 -2.42
CA GLU A 107 3.45 0.90 -1.07
C GLU A 107 3.41 -0.63 -1.14
N ILE A 108 2.53 -1.19 -1.98
CA ILE A 108 2.38 -2.64 -2.15
C ILE A 108 3.67 -3.27 -2.68
N VAL A 109 4.32 -2.67 -3.68
CA VAL A 109 5.64 -3.13 -4.17
C VAL A 109 6.69 -3.06 -3.07
N GLY A 110 6.65 -2.04 -2.21
CA GLY A 110 7.51 -1.92 -1.04
C GLY A 110 7.34 -3.08 -0.07
N LEU A 111 6.10 -3.38 0.34
CA LEU A 111 5.77 -4.47 1.26
C LEU A 111 6.17 -5.84 0.68
N VAL A 112 5.90 -6.06 -0.60
CA VAL A 112 6.27 -7.31 -1.28
C VAL A 112 7.79 -7.50 -1.35
N ARG A 113 8.56 -6.43 -1.54
CA ARG A 113 10.03 -6.50 -1.48
C ARG A 113 10.55 -6.82 -0.08
N LEU A 114 9.91 -6.28 0.95
CA LEU A 114 10.23 -6.59 2.34
C LEU A 114 10.00 -8.06 2.68
N ALA A 115 8.96 -8.65 2.10
CA ALA A 115 8.62 -10.05 2.30
C ALA A 115 9.61 -11.03 1.65
N GLY A 116 10.59 -10.56 0.87
CA GLY A 116 11.61 -11.40 0.21
C GLY A 116 11.56 -11.37 -1.32
N ALA A 117 10.55 -10.75 -1.93
CA ALA A 117 10.46 -10.63 -3.39
C ALA A 117 11.21 -9.39 -3.91
N SER A 118 12.49 -9.25 -3.55
CA SER A 118 13.29 -8.04 -3.78
C SER A 118 13.46 -7.66 -5.27
N LYS A 119 13.26 -8.60 -6.20
CA LYS A 119 13.39 -8.41 -7.66
C LYS A 119 12.22 -7.66 -8.29
N ILE A 120 11.08 -7.54 -7.60
CA ILE A 120 9.86 -6.94 -8.16
C ILE A 120 10.00 -5.41 -8.18
N LYS A 121 9.81 -4.79 -9.35
CA LYS A 121 9.86 -3.34 -9.54
C LYS A 121 8.56 -2.71 -10.01
N LYS A 122 7.73 -3.48 -10.70
CA LYS A 122 6.49 -2.98 -11.29
C LYS A 122 5.31 -3.84 -10.87
N LEU A 123 4.14 -3.22 -10.80
CA LEU A 123 2.88 -3.86 -10.50
C LEU A 123 1.98 -3.71 -11.71
N SER A 124 1.43 -4.82 -12.20
CA SER A 124 0.44 -4.87 -13.27
C SER A 124 -0.89 -5.33 -12.70
N LEU A 125 -1.94 -4.55 -12.91
CA LEU A 125 -3.28 -4.81 -12.39
C LEU A 125 -4.13 -5.44 -13.50
N VAL A 126 -4.57 -6.67 -13.31
CA VAL A 126 -5.52 -7.35 -14.18
C VAL A 126 -6.89 -7.35 -13.51
N ARG A 127 -7.86 -6.71 -14.16
CA ARG A 127 -9.25 -6.70 -13.71
C ARG A 127 -9.84 -8.07 -14.02
N ALA A 128 -9.99 -8.89 -13.00
CA ALA A 128 -10.57 -10.22 -13.13
C ALA A 128 -11.46 -10.51 -11.92
N PRO A 129 -12.57 -11.24 -12.09
CA PRO A 129 -13.34 -11.72 -10.96
C PRO A 129 -12.42 -12.60 -10.08
N LEU A 130 -12.27 -12.21 -8.82
CA LEU A 130 -11.50 -13.00 -7.87
C LEU A 130 -12.20 -14.33 -7.66
N LYS A 131 -11.46 -15.44 -7.76
CA LYS A 131 -11.93 -16.73 -7.24
C LYS A 131 -11.95 -16.56 -5.72
N GLN A 132 -13.13 -16.23 -5.20
CA GLN A 132 -13.51 -16.08 -3.80
C GLN A 132 -12.33 -16.11 -2.82
N ALA A 133 -11.95 -14.92 -2.33
CA ALA A 133 -11.02 -14.81 -1.23
C ALA A 133 -11.55 -15.62 -0.04
N VAL A 134 -10.63 -16.40 0.53
CA VAL A 134 -10.76 -17.13 1.80
C VAL A 134 -11.61 -16.31 2.78
N LYS A 135 -12.67 -16.96 3.29
CA LYS A 135 -13.56 -16.49 4.34
C LYS A 135 -12.78 -15.62 5.33
N ALA A 136 -12.99 -14.30 5.28
CA ALA A 136 -12.50 -13.42 6.34
C ALA A 136 -12.94 -14.03 7.67
N PRO A 137 -12.07 -14.17 8.69
CA PRO A 137 -12.56 -14.48 10.02
C PRO A 137 -13.58 -13.41 10.33
N ALA A 138 -14.84 -13.81 10.50
CA ALA A 138 -15.90 -12.88 10.85
C ALA A 138 -15.38 -12.09 12.04
N VAL A 139 -15.21 -10.78 11.87
CA VAL A 139 -14.90 -9.90 12.99
C VAL A 139 -15.97 -10.20 14.01
N ALA A 140 -15.58 -10.83 15.13
CA ALA A 140 -16.48 -11.19 16.20
C ALA A 140 -17.21 -9.90 16.57
N THR A 141 -18.47 -9.81 16.14
CA THR A 141 -19.29 -8.66 16.48
C THR A 141 -19.40 -8.73 17.98
N LYS A 142 -18.88 -7.71 18.68
CA LYS A 142 -18.89 -7.60 20.14
C LYS A 142 -20.22 -8.15 20.63
N ARG A 143 -20.19 -9.29 21.31
CA ARG A 143 -21.38 -10.02 21.68
C ARG A 143 -22.15 -9.14 22.65
N LYS A 144 -23.32 -8.65 22.25
CA LYS A 144 -24.24 -8.01 23.19
C LYS A 144 -24.82 -9.12 24.07
N LEU A 145 -25.02 -8.84 25.36
CA LEU A 145 -25.69 -9.77 26.27
C LEU A 145 -27.04 -10.19 25.64
N ASN A 146 -27.33 -11.49 25.62
CA ASN A 146 -28.62 -11.97 25.16
C ASN A 146 -29.72 -11.57 26.16
N ALA A 147 -30.97 -11.48 25.68
CA ALA A 147 -32.12 -11.10 26.51
C ALA A 147 -32.31 -11.97 27.76
N THR A 148 -31.88 -13.24 27.72
CA THR A 148 -31.90 -14.15 28.87
C THR A 148 -30.81 -13.81 29.89
N GLU A 149 -29.60 -13.47 29.44
CA GLU A 149 -28.47 -13.09 30.29
C GLU A 149 -28.75 -11.75 31.00
N GLN A 150 -29.44 -10.83 30.33
CA GLN A 150 -29.91 -9.58 30.92
C GLN A 150 -30.94 -9.79 32.03
N ARG A 151 -31.93 -10.68 31.85
CA ARG A 151 -32.92 -10.96 32.91
C ARG A 151 -32.29 -11.56 34.17
N GLN A 152 -31.34 -12.47 34.02
CA GLN A 152 -30.63 -13.04 35.16
C GLN A 152 -29.80 -11.99 35.90
N LEU A 153 -29.20 -11.05 35.17
CA LEU A 153 -28.47 -9.93 35.76
C LEU A 153 -29.41 -8.99 36.51
N ASP A 154 -30.59 -8.66 35.97
CA ASP A 154 -31.61 -7.87 36.65
C ASP A 154 -32.09 -8.53 37.94
N GLU A 155 -32.39 -9.85 37.92
CA GLU A 155 -32.77 -10.62 39.11
C GLU A 155 -31.68 -10.61 40.19
N GLN A 156 -30.41 -10.72 39.82
CA GLN A 156 -29.28 -10.62 40.75
C GLN A 156 -29.06 -9.20 41.29
N LEU A 157 -29.37 -8.18 40.48
CA LEU A 157 -29.29 -6.77 40.85
C LEU A 157 -30.48 -6.33 41.73
N GLU A 158 -31.61 -7.04 41.74
CA GLU A 158 -32.74 -6.75 42.64
C GLU A 158 -32.35 -6.85 44.12
N GLN A 159 -31.46 -7.79 44.47
CA GLN A 159 -30.97 -7.99 45.84
C GLN A 159 -30.07 -6.85 46.38
N VAL A 160 -29.62 -5.94 45.50
CA VAL A 160 -28.74 -4.83 45.88
C VAL A 160 -29.58 -3.62 46.28
N THR A 161 -29.53 -3.16 47.53
CA THR A 161 -30.38 -2.06 48.00
C THR A 161 -29.93 -0.66 47.50
N GLN A 162 -28.68 -0.52 47.05
CA GLN A 162 -28.09 0.77 46.66
C GLN A 162 -28.20 1.03 45.14
N PRO A 163 -28.86 2.11 44.68
CA PRO A 163 -29.09 2.37 43.25
C PRO A 163 -27.81 2.73 42.48
N SER A 164 -26.85 3.40 43.13
CA SER A 164 -25.54 3.73 42.52
C SER A 164 -24.68 2.48 42.28
N LEU A 165 -24.77 1.49 43.17
CA LEU A 165 -24.05 0.23 43.05
C LEU A 165 -24.60 -0.61 41.91
N LYS A 166 -25.93 -0.64 41.74
CA LYS A 166 -26.58 -1.32 40.60
C LYS A 166 -26.09 -0.78 39.25
N ALA A 167 -26.05 0.55 39.12
CA ALA A 167 -25.58 1.20 37.89
C ALA A 167 -24.11 0.89 37.59
N ALA A 168 -23.25 0.85 38.62
CA ALA A 168 -21.84 0.49 38.46
C ALA A 168 -21.66 -0.97 38.04
N LEU A 169 -22.40 -1.90 38.65
CA LEU A 169 -22.35 -3.34 38.33
C LEU A 169 -22.88 -3.63 36.93
N THR A 170 -23.93 -2.94 36.50
CA THR A 170 -24.48 -3.08 35.14
C THR A 170 -23.44 -2.70 34.09
N ARG A 171 -22.78 -1.54 34.26
CA ARG A 171 -21.71 -1.09 33.34
C ARG A 171 -20.52 -2.05 33.32
N LEU A 172 -20.18 -2.64 34.47
CA LEU A 172 -19.12 -3.63 34.56
C LEU A 172 -19.48 -4.91 33.79
N ALA A 173 -20.71 -5.40 33.95
CA ALA A 173 -21.19 -6.59 33.24
C ALA A 173 -21.22 -6.41 31.72
N GLU A 174 -21.60 -5.22 31.24
CA GLU A 174 -21.53 -4.87 29.81
C GLU A 174 -20.08 -4.82 29.30
N ALA A 175 -19.16 -4.30 30.12
CA ALA A 175 -17.75 -4.21 29.76
C ALA A 175 -17.09 -5.60 29.72
N THR A 176 -17.36 -6.47 30.71
CA THR A 176 -16.82 -7.84 30.73
C THR A 176 -17.39 -8.70 29.60
N ALA A 177 -18.68 -8.58 29.28
CA ALA A 177 -19.29 -9.27 28.15
C ALA A 177 -18.75 -8.83 26.78
N SER A 178 -18.15 -7.63 26.68
CA SER A 178 -17.49 -7.17 25.45
C SER A 178 -16.03 -7.63 25.34
N ILE A 179 -15.44 -8.17 26.40
CA ILE A 179 -14.03 -8.59 26.45
C ILE A 179 -13.86 -10.06 26.05
N ASP A 180 -14.89 -10.88 26.27
CA ASP A 180 -14.98 -12.29 25.83
C ASP A 180 -15.44 -12.39 24.35
#